data_AF-A0A6I2VVV7-F1
#
_entry.id   AF-A0A6I2VVV7-F1
#
_cell.length_a   1.000
_cell.length_b   1.000
_cell.length_c   1.000
_cell.angle_alpha   90.00
_cell.angle_beta   90.00
_cell.angle_gamma   90.00
#
_symmetry.space_group_name_H-M   'P 1'
#
loop_
_entity.id
_entity.type
_entity.pdbx_description
1 polymer ?
#
loop_
_entity_poly.entity_id
_entity_poly.type
_entity_poly.pdbx_seq_one_letter_code
_entity_poly.pdbx_strand_id
1 'polypeptide(L)'
;MTSRLRVAVLDYGIGNLRSAQKALERVGADAVLTSSAAEVNASDAVVLPGVGAFGACMNALRAVGLEDVAHDAVASKKPFLGICVGMQMLFDSSEEDPGVLGLGIIPGSVQWLPETVQRPQMQWNQLTI
;
A
#
# COMPACT_ATOMS: atom_id res chain seq x y z
N MET A 1 -27.58 5.43 -13.92
CA MET A 1 -26.21 5.94 -13.71
C MET A 1 -25.44 4.87 -12.98
N THR A 2 -24.50 4.19 -13.63
CA THR A 2 -23.55 3.34 -12.90
C THR A 2 -22.59 4.27 -12.18
N SER A 3 -22.66 4.33 -10.85
CA SER A 3 -21.73 5.15 -10.06
C SER A 3 -20.30 4.69 -10.35
N ARG A 4 -19.38 5.66 -10.49
CA ARG A 4 -17.95 5.33 -10.60
C ARG A 4 -17.50 4.76 -9.25
N LEU A 5 -16.68 3.70 -9.28
CA LEU A 5 -16.09 3.14 -8.07
C LEU A 5 -15.23 4.19 -7.38
N ARG A 6 -15.53 4.51 -6.13
CA ARG A 6 -14.74 5.44 -5.33
C ARG A 6 -13.58 4.70 -4.68
N VAL A 7 -12.36 5.13 -4.96
CA VAL A 7 -11.14 4.46 -4.47
C VAL A 7 -10.32 5.45 -3.63
N ALA A 8 -10.16 5.15 -2.35
CA ALA A 8 -9.27 5.90 -1.48
C ALA A 8 -7.82 5.45 -1.71
N VAL A 9 -6.95 6.38 -2.05
CA VAL A 9 -5.51 6.16 -2.13
C VAL A 9 -4.90 6.82 -0.89
N LEU A 10 -4.31 6.02 -0.01
CA LEU A 10 -3.79 6.51 1.27
C LEU A 10 -2.61 7.46 1.04
N ASP A 11 -2.79 8.71 1.45
CA ASP A 11 -1.77 9.76 1.39
C ASP A 11 -1.16 9.95 2.78
N TYR A 12 0.00 9.33 2.98
CA TYR A 12 0.83 9.50 4.17
C TYR A 12 2.15 10.21 3.84
N GLY A 13 2.19 10.95 2.72
CA GLY A 13 3.35 11.73 2.29
C GLY A 13 4.49 10.94 1.63
N ILE A 14 4.38 9.62 1.50
CA ILE A 14 5.38 8.76 0.83
C ILE A 14 4.73 7.96 -0.30
N GLY A 15 5.49 7.75 -1.38
CA GLY A 15 5.09 6.94 -2.54
C GLY A 15 4.80 7.77 -3.79
N ASN A 16 4.57 7.08 -4.91
CA ASN A 16 4.19 7.72 -6.16
C ASN A 16 2.66 7.91 -6.25
N LEU A 17 2.12 8.72 -5.33
CA LEU A 17 0.69 8.89 -5.10
C LEU A 17 -0.07 9.35 -6.35
N ARG A 18 0.47 10.37 -7.05
CA ARG A 18 -0.18 10.93 -8.24
C ARG A 18 -0.25 9.94 -9.39
N SER A 19 0.78 9.12 -9.62
CA SER A 19 0.71 8.10 -10.66
C SER A 19 -0.31 7.01 -10.33
N ALA A 20 -0.36 6.56 -9.07
CA ALA A 20 -1.37 5.58 -8.63
C ALA A 20 -2.80 6.13 -8.83
N GLN A 21 -3.05 7.36 -8.37
CA GLN A 21 -4.33 8.04 -8.57
C GLN A 21 -4.70 8.14 -10.06
N LYS A 22 -3.79 8.67 -10.90
CA LYS A 22 -4.06 8.88 -12.32
C LYS A 22 -4.27 7.57 -13.07
N ALA A 23 -3.59 6.49 -12.69
CA ALA A 23 -3.81 5.16 -13.26
C ALA A 23 -5.24 4.65 -12.96
N LEU A 24 -5.71 4.80 -11.72
CA LEU A 24 -7.07 4.43 -11.31
C LEU A 24 -8.14 5.27 -12.04
N GLU A 25 -7.94 6.59 -12.11
CA GLU A 25 -8.82 7.49 -12.88
C GLU A 25 -8.87 7.08 -14.36
N ARG A 26 -7.72 6.71 -14.95
CA ARG A 26 -7.61 6.32 -16.35
C ARG A 26 -8.41 5.07 -16.70
N VAL A 27 -8.61 4.17 -15.73
CA VAL A 27 -9.42 2.95 -15.86
C VAL A 27 -10.87 3.14 -15.37
N GLY A 28 -11.26 4.37 -15.01
CA GLY A 28 -12.66 4.76 -14.77
C GLY A 28 -13.09 4.89 -13.30
N ALA A 29 -12.17 4.75 -12.35
CA ALA A 29 -12.45 4.98 -10.94
C ALA A 29 -12.53 6.49 -10.59
N ASP A 30 -13.28 6.83 -9.54
CA ASP A 30 -13.20 8.09 -8.83
C ASP A 30 -12.15 7.96 -7.72
N ALA A 31 -10.88 8.20 -8.06
CA ALA A 31 -9.76 7.98 -7.14
C ALA A 31 -9.39 9.26 -6.38
N VAL A 32 -9.32 9.18 -5.06
CA VAL A 32 -9.02 10.31 -4.19
C VAL A 32 -7.81 10.02 -3.31
N LEU A 33 -6.82 10.92 -3.36
CA LEU A 33 -5.73 10.93 -2.40
C LEU A 33 -6.26 11.44 -1.06
N THR A 34 -6.09 10.68 0.00
CA THR A 34 -6.67 11.06 1.30
C THR A 34 -5.88 10.52 2.48
N SER A 35 -5.82 11.33 3.53
CA SER A 35 -5.43 10.93 4.89
C SER A 35 -6.62 10.92 5.85
N SER A 36 -7.84 11.08 5.34
CA SER A 36 -9.06 11.15 6.15
C SER A 36 -9.67 9.77 6.36
N ALA A 37 -9.75 9.31 7.61
CA ALA A 37 -10.44 8.08 7.97
C ALA A 37 -11.90 8.06 7.47
N ALA A 38 -12.60 9.19 7.54
CA ALA A 38 -13.98 9.30 7.07
C ALA A 38 -14.10 9.04 5.56
N GLU A 39 -13.14 9.52 4.78
CA GLU A 39 -13.13 9.32 3.33
C GLU A 39 -12.75 7.89 2.95
N VAL A 40 -11.81 7.28 3.67
CA VAL A 40 -11.46 5.86 3.50
C VAL A 40 -12.66 4.96 3.82
N ASN A 41 -13.37 5.27 4.90
CA ASN A 41 -14.55 4.51 5.32
C ASN A 41 -15.70 4.60 4.30
N ALA A 42 -15.90 5.78 3.71
CA ALA A 42 -16.92 6.00 2.68
C ALA A 42 -16.57 5.46 1.29
N SER A 43 -15.32 5.06 1.05
CA SER A 43 -14.86 4.57 -0.26
C SER A 43 -15.16 3.09 -0.49
N ASP A 44 -15.34 2.70 -1.76
CA ASP A 44 -15.65 1.32 -2.16
C ASP A 44 -14.43 0.40 -2.07
N ALA A 45 -13.22 0.96 -2.25
CA ALA A 45 -11.94 0.24 -2.17
C ALA A 45 -10.82 1.15 -1.66
N VAL A 46 -9.71 0.54 -1.23
CA VAL A 46 -8.54 1.24 -0.67
C VAL A 46 -7.26 0.79 -1.37
N VAL A 47 -6.36 1.74 -1.60
CA VAL A 47 -5.01 1.49 -2.14
C VAL A 47 -3.98 2.07 -1.17
N LEU A 48 -3.04 1.23 -0.76
CA LEU A 48 -1.85 1.60 -0.01
C LEU A 48 -0.63 1.57 -0.95
N PRO A 49 -0.22 2.69 -1.55
CA PRO A 49 1.02 2.78 -2.30
C PRO A 49 2.23 2.91 -1.35
N GLY A 50 3.43 2.56 -1.81
CA GLY A 50 4.67 2.86 -1.08
C GLY A 50 5.92 2.73 -1.95
N VAL A 51 6.91 3.58 -1.71
CA VAL A 51 8.23 3.58 -2.37
C VAL A 51 9.28 4.00 -1.34
N GLY A 52 10.46 3.38 -1.38
CA GLY A 52 11.57 3.67 -0.46
C GLY A 52 11.78 2.54 0.53
N ALA A 53 12.25 2.86 1.74
CA ALA A 53 12.51 1.89 2.80
C ALA A 53 11.22 1.52 3.54
N PHE A 54 11.10 0.23 3.92
CA PHE A 54 9.98 -0.32 4.68
C PHE A 54 9.71 0.46 5.96
N GLY A 55 10.75 0.70 6.77
CA GLY A 55 10.64 1.36 8.05
C GLY A 55 10.21 2.82 7.93
N ALA A 56 10.71 3.53 6.91
CA ALA A 56 10.29 4.89 6.62
C ALA A 56 8.81 4.96 6.25
N CYS A 57 8.31 4.02 5.43
CA CYS A 57 6.90 3.97 5.05
C CYS A 57 6.00 3.65 6.25
N MET A 58 6.35 2.67 7.08
CA MET A 58 5.59 2.33 8.29
C MET A 58 5.54 3.50 9.29
N ASN A 59 6.69 4.16 9.53
CA ASN A 59 6.74 5.31 10.44
C ASN A 59 5.91 6.49 9.94
N ALA A 60 5.94 6.77 8.63
CA ALA A 60 5.14 7.83 8.05
C ALA A 60 3.63 7.53 8.11
N LEU A 61 3.22 6.28 7.81
CA LEU A 61 1.83 5.84 7.93
C LEU A 61 1.30 6.02 9.36
N ARG A 62 2.11 5.63 10.36
CA ARG A 62 1.82 5.80 11.79
C ARG A 62 1.73 7.26 12.21
N ALA A 63 2.66 8.09 11.75
CA ALA A 63 2.73 9.50 12.10
C ALA A 63 1.46 10.28 11.69
N VAL A 64 0.78 9.84 10.63
CA VAL A 64 -0.50 10.43 10.17
C VAL A 64 -1.73 9.67 10.67
N GLY A 65 -1.56 8.65 11.52
CA GLY A 65 -2.66 7.89 12.11
C GLY A 65 -3.41 6.99 11.12
N LEU A 66 -2.77 6.56 10.03
CA LEU A 66 -3.41 5.72 9.01
C LEU A 66 -3.20 4.21 9.20
N GLU A 67 -2.43 3.79 10.19
CA GLU A 67 -2.26 2.36 10.53
C GLU A 67 -3.62 1.74 10.91
N ASP A 68 -4.31 2.31 11.90
CA ASP A 68 -5.63 1.83 12.32
C ASP A 68 -6.66 1.89 11.19
N VAL A 69 -6.60 2.94 10.36
CA VAL A 69 -7.49 3.12 9.20
C VAL A 69 -7.27 2.01 8.16
N ALA A 70 -6.02 1.61 7.92
CA ALA A 70 -5.71 0.50 7.02
C ALA A 70 -6.22 -0.83 7.57
N HIS A 71 -6.06 -1.07 8.88
CA HIS A 71 -6.61 -2.24 9.56
C HIS A 71 -8.14 -2.31 9.45
N ASP A 72 -8.82 -1.20 9.76
CA ASP A 72 -10.28 -1.10 9.68
C ASP A 72 -10.79 -1.36 8.26
N ALA A 73 -10.10 -0.81 7.24
CA ALA A 73 -10.45 -1.04 5.85
C ALA A 73 -10.33 -2.52 5.46
N VAL A 74 -9.27 -3.22 5.88
CA VAL A 74 -9.13 -4.65 5.62
C VAL A 74 -10.19 -5.46 6.38
N ALA A 75 -10.42 -5.13 7.66
CA ALA A 75 -11.42 -5.79 8.49
C ALA A 75 -12.85 -5.62 7.95
N SER A 76 -13.14 -4.49 7.28
CA SER A 76 -14.42 -4.26 6.62
C SER A 76 -14.63 -5.09 5.35
N LYS A 77 -13.64 -5.88 4.92
CA LYS A 77 -13.65 -6.74 3.72
C LYS A 77 -13.84 -5.99 2.40
N LYS A 78 -13.66 -4.67 2.37
CA LYS A 78 -13.63 -3.93 1.10
C LYS A 78 -12.32 -4.27 0.37
N PRO A 79 -12.30 -4.24 -0.97
CA PRO A 79 -11.07 -4.47 -1.72
C PRO A 79 -9.93 -3.56 -1.25
N PHE A 80 -8.78 -4.16 -0.93
CA PHE A 80 -7.59 -3.47 -0.46
C PHE A 80 -6.40 -3.88 -1.33
N LEU A 81 -5.66 -2.91 -1.87
CA LEU A 81 -4.50 -3.14 -2.73
C LEU A 81 -3.25 -2.46 -2.18
N GLY A 82 -2.23 -3.24 -1.84
CA GLY A 82 -0.87 -2.73 -1.58
C GLY A 82 -0.06 -2.66 -2.87
N ILE A 83 0.70 -1.58 -3.09
CA ILE A 83 1.59 -1.42 -4.26
C ILE A 83 3.04 -1.23 -3.81
N CYS A 84 3.94 -2.07 -4.34
CA CYS A 84 5.38 -2.04 -4.04
C CYS A 84 5.64 -2.13 -2.53
N VAL A 85 6.20 -1.11 -1.89
CA VAL A 85 6.42 -1.14 -0.43
C VAL A 85 5.09 -1.20 0.31
N GLY A 86 4.02 -0.61 -0.22
CA GLY A 86 2.69 -0.73 0.36
C GLY A 86 2.15 -2.17 0.38
N MET A 87 2.62 -3.04 -0.52
CA MET A 87 2.36 -4.49 -0.43
C MET A 87 3.20 -5.14 0.66
N GLN A 88 4.49 -4.79 0.73
CA GLN A 88 5.42 -5.29 1.74
C GLN A 88 4.96 -4.95 3.16
N MET A 89 4.43 -3.74 3.38
CA MET A 89 3.87 -3.28 4.65
C MET A 89 2.73 -4.14 5.19
N LEU A 90 2.05 -4.93 4.34
CA LEU A 90 0.99 -5.85 4.79
C LEU A 90 1.52 -7.04 5.61
N PHE A 91 2.82 -7.33 5.52
CA PHE A 91 3.49 -8.40 6.26
C PHE A 91 3.85 -7.97 7.69
N ASP A 92 4.38 -8.91 8.48
CA ASP A 92 4.76 -8.66 9.89
C ASP A 92 6.02 -7.79 10.00
N SER A 93 6.99 -7.98 9.10
CA SER A 93 8.30 -7.31 9.17
C SER A 93 9.07 -7.35 7.83
N SER A 94 10.21 -6.68 7.78
CA SER A 94 11.17 -6.72 6.67
C SER A 94 12.60 -6.84 7.19
N GLU A 95 13.43 -7.64 6.51
CA GLU A 95 14.88 -7.71 6.75
C GLU A 95 15.60 -6.38 6.42
N GLU A 96 14.96 -5.49 5.65
CA GLU A 96 15.49 -4.16 5.33
C GLU A 96 15.61 -3.27 6.57
N ASP A 97 14.64 -3.33 7.49
CA ASP A 97 14.56 -2.49 8.68
C ASP A 97 14.26 -3.33 9.93
N PRO A 98 15.27 -4.02 10.49
CA PRO A 98 15.09 -4.90 11.65
C PRO A 98 14.49 -4.16 12.85
N GLY A 99 13.45 -4.76 13.46
CA GLY A 99 12.75 -4.21 14.61
C GLY A 99 11.58 -3.29 14.28
N VAL A 100 11.38 -2.91 13.01
CA VAL A 100 10.16 -2.21 12.60
C VAL A 100 9.07 -3.23 12.26
N LEU A 101 7.94 -3.12 12.95
CA LEU A 101 6.75 -3.93 12.67
C LEU A 101 5.99 -3.36 11.47
N GLY A 102 5.54 -4.24 10.58
CA GLY A 102 4.56 -3.96 9.54
C GLY A 102 3.13 -3.97 10.10
N LEU A 103 2.15 -4.07 9.19
CA LEU A 103 0.74 -4.14 9.55
C LEU A 103 0.32 -5.54 10.03
N GLY A 104 1.08 -6.60 9.73
CA GLY A 104 0.75 -7.96 10.19
C GLY A 104 -0.63 -8.47 9.72
N ILE A 105 -1.09 -8.01 8.57
CA ILE A 105 -2.34 -8.46 7.93
C ILE A 105 -2.12 -9.83 7.27
N ILE A 106 -0.93 -10.02 6.70
CA ILE A 106 -0.47 -11.26 6.10
C ILE A 106 0.69 -11.77 6.95
N PRO A 107 0.63 -13.00 7.49
CA PRO A 107 1.73 -13.53 8.28
C PRO A 107 2.98 -13.75 7.41
N GLY A 108 4.14 -13.38 7.93
CA GLY A 108 5.44 -13.56 7.29
C GLY A 108 6.32 -12.31 7.32
N SER A 109 7.58 -12.47 6.90
CA SER A 109 8.54 -11.37 6.79
C SER A 109 9.02 -11.22 5.36
N VAL A 110 9.17 -9.97 4.91
CA VAL A 110 9.83 -9.65 3.65
C VAL A 110 11.33 -9.91 3.82
N GLN A 111 11.91 -10.65 2.89
CA GLN A 111 13.31 -11.04 2.91
C GLN A 111 14.08 -10.43 1.74
N TRP A 112 15.40 -10.35 1.89
CA TRP A 112 16.25 -10.05 0.77
C TRP A 112 16.14 -11.13 -0.33
N LEU A 113 16.11 -10.70 -1.59
CA LEU A 113 16.23 -11.61 -2.73
C LEU A 113 17.50 -12.45 -2.63
N PRO A 114 17.58 -13.69 -3.13
CA PRO A 114 18.82 -14.48 -3.09
C PRO A 114 20.04 -13.72 -3.63
N GLU A 115 21.24 -13.99 -3.12
CA GLU A 115 22.49 -13.33 -3.59
C GLU A 115 22.80 -13.56 -5.07
N THR A 116 22.22 -14.62 -5.64
CA THR A 116 22.27 -14.93 -7.08
C THR A 116 21.43 -13.97 -7.94
N VAL A 117 20.61 -13.12 -7.33
CA VAL A 117 19.80 -12.10 -8.00
C VAL A 117 20.40 -10.74 -7.71
N GLN A 118 20.70 -9.98 -8.77
CA GLN A 118 21.18 -8.60 -8.63
C GLN A 118 20.16 -7.75 -7.84
N ARG A 119 20.65 -7.07 -6.80
CA ARG A 119 19.85 -6.19 -5.95
C ARG A 119 20.20 -4.72 -6.22
N PRO A 120 19.21 -3.81 -6.38
CA PRO A 120 17.78 -4.12 -6.51
C PRO A 120 17.48 -4.80 -7.86
N GLN A 121 16.46 -5.65 -7.89
CA GLN A 121 15.97 -6.21 -9.15
C GLN A 121 15.20 -5.13 -9.91
N MET A 122 15.82 -4.56 -10.95
CA MET A 122 15.23 -3.51 -11.79
C MET A 122 15.10 -3.99 -13.23
N GLN A 123 13.96 -4.60 -13.55
CA GLN A 123 13.68 -5.15 -14.88
C GLN A 123 12.18 -5.33 -15.11
N TRP A 124 11.83 -5.67 -16.36
CA TRP A 124 10.53 -6.26 -16.68
C TRP A 124 10.62 -7.76 -16.39
N ASN A 125 9.76 -8.27 -15.51
CA ASN A 125 9.70 -9.68 -15.16
C ASN A 125 8.35 -10.28 -15.54
N GLN A 126 8.32 -11.56 -15.87
CA GLN A 126 7.10 -12.26 -16.25
C GLN A 126 6.53 -13.01 -15.04
N LEU A 127 5.21 -12.91 -14.85
CA LEU A 127 4.50 -13.63 -13.80
C LEU A 127 3.96 -14.95 -14.35
N THR A 128 3.91 -15.97 -13.51
CA THR A 128 3.10 -17.18 -13.72
C THR A 128 1.91 -17.07 -12.76
N ILE A 129 0.70 -17.03 -13.32
CA ILE A 129 -0.56 -16.72 -12.62
C ILE A 129 -1.54 -17.85 -12.84
#